data_AF-A0A935VUR6-F1
#
_entry.id   AF-A0A935VUR6-F1
#
_cell.length_a   1.000
_cell.length_b   1.000
_cell.length_c   1.000
_cell.angle_alpha   90.00
_cell.angle_beta   90.00
_cell.angle_gamma   90.00
#
_symmetry.space_group_name_H-M   'P 1'
#
loop_
_entity.id
_entity.type
_entity.pdbx_description
1 polymer ?
#
loop_
_entity_poly.entity_id
_entity_poly.type
_entity_poly.pdbx_seq_one_letter_code
_entity_poly.pdbx_strand_id
1 'polypeptide(L)' 'MDKKIQWDSSTVIVNATMEHVKDSPEYELSQEISESYESNLQNYYGNFIDHK' A
#
# COMPACT_ATOMS: atom_id res chain seq x y z
N MET A 1 13.62 -1.74 8.02
CA MET A 1 12.75 -1.60 9.20
C MET A 1 11.61 -2.59 9.04
N ASP A 2 11.51 -3.56 9.94
CA ASP A 2 10.64 -4.73 9.83
C ASP A 2 9.15 -4.37 9.83
N LYS A 3 8.38 -4.91 8.88
CA LYS A 3 6.92 -4.78 8.87
C LYS A 3 6.38 -5.44 10.14
N LYS A 4 5.77 -4.66 11.04
CA LYS A 4 5.29 -5.16 12.34
C LYS A 4 3.78 -5.02 12.43
N ILE A 5 3.10 -6.15 12.56
CA ILE A 5 1.66 -6.20 12.81
C ILE A 5 1.47 -6.31 14.33
N GLN A 6 0.92 -5.28 14.94
CA GLN A 6 0.58 -5.24 16.36
C GLN A 6 -0.90 -5.54 16.53
N TRP A 7 -1.23 -6.82 16.67
CA TRP A 7 -2.61 -7.29 16.81
C TRP A 7 -3.29 -6.73 18.07
N ASP A 8 -2.58 -6.66 19.20
CA ASP A 8 -3.08 -6.13 20.47
C ASP A 8 -3.58 -4.68 20.36
N SER A 9 -2.95 -3.89 19.49
CA SER A 9 -3.32 -2.49 19.25
C SER A 9 -4.08 -2.28 17.95
N SER A 10 -4.38 -3.35 17.20
CA SER A 10 -4.95 -3.29 15.85
C SER A 10 -4.17 -2.34 14.91
N THR A 11 -2.84 -2.30 15.05
CA THR A 11 -1.96 -1.35 14.34
C THR A 11 -1.00 -2.09 13.43
N VAL A 12 -0.96 -1.72 12.16
CA VAL A 12 0.00 -2.25 11.18
C VAL A 12 1.03 -1.17 10.86
N ILE A 13 2.31 -1.48 11.07
CA ILE A 13 3.43 -0.59 10.75
C ILE A 13 3.97 -0.98 9.37
N VAL A 14 3.81 -0.08 8.41
CA VAL A 14 4.30 -0.21 7.03
C VAL A 14 5.40 0.82 6.75
N ASN A 15 6.29 0.51 5.81
CA ASN A 15 7.30 1.45 5.32
C ASN A 15 6.69 2.41 4.28
N ALA A 16 5.58 3.07 4.63
CA ALA A 16 4.95 4.09 3.80
C ALA A 16 4.72 5.35 4.65
N THR A 17 5.00 6.52 4.09
CA THR A 17 4.73 7.80 4.75
C THR A 17 3.28 8.22 4.48
N MET A 18 2.77 9.14 5.30
CA MET A 18 1.44 9.73 5.06
C MET A 18 1.34 10.37 3.67
N GLU A 19 2.44 10.94 3.16
CA GLU A 19 2.48 11.57 1.84
C GLU A 19 2.31 10.56 0.71
N HIS A 20 2.95 9.38 0.79
CA HIS A 20 2.75 8.30 -0.19
C HIS A 20 1.32 7.75 -0.18
N VAL A 21 0.66 7.76 0.98
CA VAL A 21 -0.76 7.36 1.05
C VAL A 21 -1.67 8.41 0.43
N LYS A 22 -1.35 9.70 0.59
CA LYS A 22 -2.11 10.81 -0.01
C LYS A 22 -1.96 10.88 -1.52
N ASP A 23 -0.79 10.53 -2.05
CA ASP A 23 -0.47 10.54 -3.47
C ASP A 23 -0.85 9.21 -4.17
N SER A 24 -1.49 8.29 -3.43
CA SER A 24 -1.97 7.01 -3.96
C SER A 24 -2.91 7.22 -5.16
N PRO A 25 -2.87 6.31 -6.17
CA PRO A 25 -3.87 6.30 -7.22
C PRO A 25 -5.29 6.20 -6.64
N GLU A 26 -6.24 6.88 -7.29
CA GLU A 26 -7.64 6.93 -6.85
C GLU A 26 -8.27 5.54 -6.86
N TYR A 27 -9.07 5.26 -5.82
CA TYR A 27 -9.80 4.01 -5.71
C TYR A 27 -11.11 4.11 -6.52
N GLU A 28 -11.09 3.53 -7.72
CA GLU A 28 -12.25 3.48 -8.61
C GLU A 28 -13.16 2.31 -8.24
N LEU A 29 -14.14 2.56 -7.37
CA LEU A 29 -15.20 1.60 -6.97
C LEU A 29 -15.98 0.99 -8.13
N SER A 30 -16.04 1.69 -9.26
CA SER A 30 -16.78 1.28 -10.45
C SER A 30 -16.06 0.22 -11.28
N GLN A 31 -14.76 0.03 -11.05
CA GLN A 31 -13.99 -1.00 -11.74
C GLN A 31 -13.94 -2.25 -10.85
N GLU A 32 -14.35 -3.40 -11.40
CA GLU A 32 -14.00 -4.68 -10.79
C GLU A 32 -12.48 -4.72 -10.56
N ILE A 33 -12.05 -5.30 -9.43
CA ILE A 33 -10.62 -5.45 -9.11
C ILE A 33 -9.98 -6.21 -10.26
N SER A 34 -9.40 -5.46 -11.18
CA SER A 34 -8.79 -5.97 -12.39
C SER A 34 -7.32 -6.18 -12.11
N GLU A 35 -6.72 -7.18 -12.75
CA GLU A 35 -5.28 -7.46 -12.61
C GLU A 35 -4.42 -6.22 -12.91
N SER A 36 -4.87 -5.36 -13.82
CA SER A 36 -4.24 -4.07 -14.13
C SER A 36 -4.28 -3.07 -12.98
N TYR A 37 -5.40 -3.01 -12.24
CA TYR A 37 -5.57 -2.14 -11.07
C TYR A 37 -4.64 -2.60 -9.93
N GLU A 38 -4.64 -3.90 -9.66
CA GLU A 38 -3.78 -4.50 -8.65
C GLU A 38 -2.28 -4.31 -8.98
N SER A 39 -1.91 -4.48 -10.25
CA SER A 39 -0.55 -4.26 -10.74
C SER A 39 -0.12 -2.78 -10.64
N ASN A 40 -1.03 -1.84 -10.88
CA ASN A 40 -0.76 -0.41 -10.76
C ASN A 40 -0.46 -0.01 -9.30
N LEU A 41 -1.31 -0.46 -8.37
CA LEU A 41 -1.11 -0.31 -6.92
C LEU A 41 0.18 -0.98 -6.45
N GLN A 42 0.42 -2.20 -6.89
CA GLN A 42 1.61 -2.97 -6.50
C GLN A 42 2.89 -2.31 -7.04
N ASN A 43 2.86 -1.74 -8.24
CA ASN A 43 3.97 -0.97 -8.78
C ASN A 43 4.17 0.33 -8.00
N TYR A 44 3.10 1.08 -7.70
CA TYR A 44 3.18 2.32 -6.93
C TYR A 44 3.79 2.07 -5.55
N TYR A 45 3.18 1.19 -4.74
CA TYR A 45 3.67 0.87 -3.39
C TYR A 45 4.96 0.03 -3.39
N GLY A 46 5.23 -0.73 -4.44
CA GLY A 46 6.46 -1.53 -4.59
C GLY A 46 7.73 -0.68 -4.65
N ASN A 47 7.65 0.56 -5.17
CA ASN A 47 8.78 1.49 -5.17
C ASN A 47 9.09 2.08 -3.78
N PHE A 48 8.12 2.06 -2.87
CA PHE A 48 8.28 2.61 -1.52
C PHE A 48 8.64 1.54 -0.48
N ILE A 49 8.33 0.28 -0.76
CA ILE A 49 8.65 -0.85 0.09
C ILE A 49 9.98 -1.46 -0.41
N ASP A 50 11.09 -0.83 -0.05
CA ASP A 50 12.42 -1.39 -0.24
C ASP A 50 12.52 -2.75 0.46
N HIS A 51 12.80 -3.79 -0.31
CA HIS A 51 12.99 -5.16 0.19
C HIS A 51 14.48 -5.30 0.54
N LYS A 52 14.87 -4.86 1.73
CA LYS A 52 16.21 -5.11 2.26
C LYS A 52 16.18 -5.71 3.66
#